data_AF-A0A528LBS0-F1
#
_entry.id   AF-A0A528LBS0-F1
#
_cell.length_a   1.000
_cell.length_b   1.000
_cell.length_c   1.000
_cell.angle_alpha   90.00
_cell.angle_beta   90.00
_cell.angle_gamma   90.00
#
_symmetry.space_group_name_H-M   'P 1'
#
loop_
_entity.id
_entity.type
_entity.pdbx_description
1 polymer ?
#
loop_
_entity_poly.entity_id
_entity_poly.type
_entity_poly.pdbx_seq_one_letter_code
_entity_poly.pdbx_strand_id
1 'polypeptide(L)' 'MARHKPDAYEIAALRSYAKEFGRKWKEALSLDWYNARLRVAEDMSNRGSILHGLRNNPDFGPTGLYNFRFPKEG' A
#
# COMPACT_ATOMS: atom_id res chain seq x y z
N MET A 1 -2.97 16.51 4.76
CA MET A 1 -4.00 15.47 4.48
C MET A 1 -3.72 14.92 3.10
N ALA A 2 -3.67 13.59 2.93
CA ALA A 2 -3.52 12.98 1.61
C ALA A 2 -4.73 13.33 0.75
N ARG A 3 -4.49 13.91 -0.43
CA ARG A 3 -5.55 14.28 -1.38
C ARG A 3 -5.90 13.11 -2.30
N HIS A 4 -4.95 12.18 -2.49
CA HIS A 4 -5.15 10.97 -3.27
C HIS A 4 -5.98 9.98 -2.49
N LYS A 5 -7.06 9.50 -3.12
CA LYS A 5 -7.86 8.39 -2.63
C LYS A 5 -7.46 7.16 -3.44
N PRO A 6 -6.87 6.13 -2.80
CA PRO A 6 -6.50 4.92 -3.50
C PRO A 6 -7.66 4.30 -4.27
N ASP A 7 -7.42 3.89 -5.51
CA ASP A 7 -8.39 3.16 -6.32
C ASP A 7 -8.52 1.68 -5.87
N ALA A 8 -9.36 0.90 -6.55
CA ALA A 8 -9.61 -0.50 -6.19
C ALA A 8 -8.34 -1.38 -6.26
N TYR A 9 -7.46 -1.15 -7.23
CA TYR A 9 -6.21 -1.92 -7.40
C TYR A 9 -5.17 -1.51 -6.37
N GLU A 10 -5.06 -0.22 -6.09
CA GLU A 10 -4.21 0.33 -5.03
C GLU A 10 -4.66 -0.17 -3.64
N ILE A 11 -5.97 -0.20 -3.39
CA ILE A 11 -6.54 -0.79 -2.16
C ILE A 11 -6.22 -2.28 -2.10
N ALA A 12 -6.38 -3.04 -3.19
CA ALA A 12 -6.06 -4.47 -3.22
C ALA A 12 -4.58 -4.72 -2.92
N ALA A 13 -3.67 -3.93 -3.47
CA ALA A 13 -2.23 -4.03 -3.20
C ALA A 13 -1.90 -3.72 -1.73
N LEU A 14 -2.50 -2.67 -1.16
CA LEU A 14 -2.39 -2.34 0.26
C LEU A 14 -2.97 -3.45 1.14
N ARG A 15 -4.10 -4.07 0.75
CA ARG A 15 -4.70 -5.21 1.47
C ARG A 15 -3.82 -6.46 1.42
N SER A 16 -3.29 -6.82 0.25
CA SER A 16 -2.37 -7.96 0.11
C SER A 16 -1.13 -7.75 0.99
N TYR A 17 -0.53 -6.55 0.99
CA TYR A 17 0.60 -6.24 1.88
C TYR A 17 0.18 -6.28 3.36
N ALA A 18 -1.00 -5.74 3.70
CA ALA A 18 -1.52 -5.79 5.06
C ALA A 18 -1.77 -7.20 5.57
N LYS A 19 -2.16 -8.13 4.69
CA LYS A 19 -2.33 -9.55 5.01
C LYS A 19 -1.01 -10.22 5.36
N GLU A 20 0.07 -9.91 4.64
CA GLU A 20 1.41 -10.46 4.88
C GLU A 20 2.02 -9.97 6.20
N PHE A 21 1.92 -8.67 6.50
CA PHE A 21 2.60 -8.05 7.65
C PHE A 21 1.71 -7.79 8.88
N GLY A 22 0.41 -8.10 8.78
CA GLY A 22 -0.55 -7.98 9.86
C GLY A 22 -0.64 -6.55 10.43
N ARG A 23 -0.76 -6.43 11.76
CA ARG A 23 -1.00 -5.13 12.43
C ARG A 23 0.11 -4.08 12.18
N LYS A 24 1.33 -4.52 11.86
CA LYS A 24 2.50 -3.64 11.63
C LYS A 24 2.69 -3.26 10.17
N TRP A 25 1.75 -3.62 9.28
CA TRP A 25 1.94 -3.46 7.85
C TRP A 25 2.28 -2.04 7.38
N LYS A 26 1.76 -1.00 8.04
CA LYS A 26 2.10 0.39 7.71
C LYS A 26 3.53 0.75 8.06
N GLU A 27 4.02 0.26 9.19
CA GLU A 27 5.42 0.44 9.62
C GLU A 27 6.35 -0.35 8.71
N ALA A 28 6.00 -1.59 8.39
CA ALA A 28 6.73 -2.40 7.43
C ALA A 28 6.80 -1.71 6.06
N LEU A 29 5.66 -1.29 5.51
CA LEU A 29 5.60 -0.65 4.20
C LEU A 29 6.33 0.70 4.16
N SER A 30 6.30 1.49 5.24
CA SER A 30 7.00 2.77 5.29
C SER A 30 8.52 2.63 5.23
N LEU A 31 9.06 1.55 5.81
CA LEU A 31 10.48 1.19 5.73
C LEU A 31 10.83 0.45 4.44
N ASP A 32 9.87 -0.28 3.87
CA ASP A 32 10.10 -1.25 2.80
C ASP A 32 9.63 -0.77 1.42
N TRP A 33 9.17 0.47 1.26
CA TRP A 33 8.65 0.99 -0.02
C TRP A 33 9.52 0.67 -1.25
N TYR A 34 10.85 0.69 -1.07
CA TYR A 34 11.79 0.37 -2.14
C TYR A 34 11.80 -1.14 -2.46
N ASN A 35 11.88 -2.02 -1.46
CA ASN A 35 11.93 -3.47 -1.71
C ASN A 35 10.54 -4.09 -1.91
N ALA A 36 9.47 -3.42 -1.46
CA ALA A 36 8.09 -3.82 -1.71
C ALA A 36 7.81 -3.98 -3.21
N ARG A 37 8.51 -3.22 -4.07
CA ARG A 37 8.47 -3.38 -5.54
C ARG A 37 8.94 -4.76 -6.02
N LEU A 38 9.89 -5.36 -5.31
CA LEU A 38 10.51 -6.64 -5.66
C LEU A 38 9.80 -7.84 -5.01
N ARG A 39 8.90 -7.59 -4.06
CA ARG A 39 8.14 -8.64 -3.39
C ARG A 39 6.98 -9.09 -4.26
N VAL A 40 7.09 -10.31 -4.79
CA VAL A 40 5.98 -11.03 -5.42
C VAL A 40 5.01 -11.45 -4.32
N ALA A 41 3.72 -11.17 -4.52
CA ALA A 41 2.65 -11.71 -3.69
C ALA A 41 1.96 -12.83 -4.45
N GLU A 42 1.70 -13.96 -3.80
CA GLU A 42 0.96 -15.08 -4.41
C GLU A 42 -0.45 -14.67 -4.85
N ASP A 43 -1.06 -13.72 -4.13
CA ASP A 43 -2.42 -13.23 -4.40
C ASP A 43 -2.46 -12.01 -5.32
N MET A 44 -1.32 -11.39 -5.64
CA MET A 44 -1.26 -10.21 -6.49
C MET A 44 0.14 -10.00 -7.10
N SER A 45 0.34 -10.50 -8.32
CA SER A 45 1.63 -10.48 -9.03
C SER A 45 2.20 -9.08 -9.30
N ASN A 46 1.35 -8.06 -9.45
CA ASN A 46 1.74 -6.67 -9.70
C ASN A 46 1.72 -5.76 -8.45
N ARG A 47 1.51 -6.34 -7.25
CA ARG A 47 1.43 -5.58 -5.98
C ARG A 47 2.59 -4.62 -5.80
N GLY A 48 3.82 -5.09 -6.03
CA GLY A 48 5.02 -4.29 -5.84
C GLY A 48 5.06 -3.04 -6.70
N SER A 49 4.68 -3.15 -7.98
CA SER A 49 4.62 -2.00 -8.90
C SER A 49 3.59 -0.96 -8.47
N ILE A 50 2.42 -1.41 -7.98
CA ILE A 50 1.34 -0.54 -7.50
C ILE A 50 1.77 0.21 -6.24
N LEU A 51 2.35 -0.51 -5.25
CA LEU A 51 2.86 0.11 -4.04
C LEU A 51 3.97 1.13 -4.36
N HIS A 52 4.85 0.82 -5.32
CA HIS A 52 5.85 1.77 -5.76
C HIS A 52 5.25 3.04 -6.36
N GLY A 53 4.17 2.92 -7.13
CA GLY A 53 3.39 4.06 -7.64
C GLY A 53 2.81 4.92 -6.51
N LEU A 54 2.15 4.29 -5.53
CA LEU A 54 1.57 4.97 -4.36
C LEU A 54 2.62 5.73 -3.54
N ARG A 55 3.83 5.16 -3.39
CA ARG A 55 4.95 5.83 -2.72
C ARG A 55 5.32 7.14 -3.42
N ASN A 56 5.41 7.10 -4.75
CA ASN A 56 5.86 8.23 -5.57
C ASN A 56 4.73 9.26 -5.82
N ASN A 57 3.49 8.95 -5.44
CA ASN A 57 2.39 9.88 -5.54
C ASN A 57 2.53 10.99 -4.47
N PRO A 58 2.69 12.27 -4.86
CA PRO A 58 2.88 13.38 -3.92
C PRO A 58 1.67 13.61 -3.01
N ASP A 59 0.48 13.19 -3.44
CA ASP A 59 -0.77 13.33 -2.71
C ASP A 59 -1.12 12.11 -1.84
N PHE A 60 -0.33 11.04 -1.89
CA PHE A 60 -0.42 9.88 -1.00
C PHE A 60 0.88 9.69 -0.22
N GLY A 61 1.88 9.05 -0.84
CA GLY A 61 3.19 8.81 -0.26
C GLY A 61 3.18 8.23 1.16
N PRO A 62 4.30 8.35 1.89
CA PRO A 62 4.40 7.88 3.27
C PRO A 62 3.41 8.57 4.23
N THR A 63 3.15 9.87 4.05
CA THR A 63 2.26 10.64 4.92
C THR A 63 0.78 10.21 4.77
N GLY A 64 0.36 9.86 3.56
CA GLY A 64 -0.98 9.34 3.27
C GLY A 64 -1.19 7.95 3.82
N LEU A 65 -0.17 7.08 3.77
CA LEU A 65 -0.23 5.72 4.31
C LEU A 65 -0.65 5.69 5.79
N TYR A 66 -0.07 6.56 6.63
CA TYR A 66 -0.41 6.57 8.06
C TYR A 66 -1.87 6.97 8.30
N ASN A 67 -2.39 7.90 7.52
CA ASN A 67 -3.77 8.38 7.61
C ASN A 67 -4.79 7.47 6.91
N PHE A 68 -4.33 6.61 6.00
CA PHE A 68 -5.18 5.72 5.23
C PHE A 68 -5.92 4.71 6.12
N ARG A 69 -7.19 4.47 5.81
CA ARG A 69 -7.99 3.40 6.40
C ARG A 69 -8.65 2.65 5.26
N PHE A 70 -8.68 1.32 5.36
CA PHE A 70 -9.44 0.54 4.40
C PHE A 70 -10.91 0.97 4.43
N PRO A 71 -11.56 1.08 3.26
CA PRO A 71 -13.01 1.26 3.23
C PRO A 71 -13.67 0.09 3.95
N LYS A 72 -14.74 0.37 4.70
CA LYS A 72 -15.55 -0.68 5.31
C LYS A 72 -16.11 -1.54 4.17
N GLU A 73 -15.89 -2.85 4.26
CA GLU A 73 -16.57 -3.79 3.38
C GLU A 73 -18.05 -3.75 3.80
N GLY A 74 -18.91 -3.43 2.83
CA GLY A 74 -20.36 -3.35 3.01
C GLY A 74 -21.01 -4.73 3.04
#